data_AF-A0A973PCZ0-F1
#
_entry.id   AF-A0A973PCZ0-F1
#
_cell.length_a   1.000
_cell.length_b   1.000
_cell.length_c   1.000
_cell.angle_alpha   90.00
_cell.angle_beta   90.00
_cell.angle_gamma   90.00
#
_symmetry.space_group_name_H-M   'P 1'
#
loop_
_entity.id
_entity.type
_entity.pdbx_description
1 polymer ?
#
loop_
_entity_poly.entity_id
_entity_poly.type
_entity_poly.pdbx_seq_one_letter_code
_entity_poly.pdbx_strand_id
1 'polypeptide(L)' 'MSEPTVGTARTSGRGKRARGPGEVGETELRQLLGGLTAVRDGDFRTRLPEDADGLLGEIASVFN' A
#
# COMPACT_ATOMS: atom_id res chain seq x y z
N MET A 1 20.08 49.11 4.17
CA MET A 1 18.84 48.36 4.44
C MET A 1 18.81 47.22 3.46
N SER A 2 19.10 46.02 3.93
CA SER A 2 19.27 44.81 3.12
C SER A 2 18.27 43.75 3.58
N GLU A 3 17.92 42.93 2.60
CA GLU A 3 17.39 41.56 2.66
C GLU A 3 15.87 41.35 2.53
N PRO A 4 15.43 40.72 1.42
CA PRO A 4 14.10 40.13 1.29
C PRO A 4 14.04 38.78 2.00
N THR A 5 12.96 38.55 2.74
CA THR A 5 12.69 37.27 3.42
C THR A 5 12.18 36.25 2.41
N VAL A 6 12.95 35.21 2.08
CA VAL A 6 12.45 34.07 1.30
C VAL A 6 11.80 33.07 2.26
N GLY A 7 10.49 32.93 2.13
CA GLY A 7 9.67 31.99 2.90
C GLY A 7 10.06 30.54 2.61
N THR A 8 10.51 29.84 3.65
CA THR A 8 10.68 28.39 3.65
C THR A 8 9.41 27.74 4.18
N ALA A 9 8.66 27.10 3.29
CA ALA A 9 7.75 26.03 3.65
C ALA A 9 7.74 25.02 2.51
N ARG A 10 8.78 24.19 2.50
CA ARG A 10 8.85 22.97 1.70
C ARG A 10 7.75 22.04 2.20
N THR A 11 6.58 22.10 1.59
CA THR A 11 5.59 21.04 1.74
C THR A 11 6.09 19.83 0.96
N SER A 12 6.84 19.00 1.69
CA SER A 12 7.12 17.61 1.42
C SER A 12 5.80 16.83 1.33
N GLY A 13 5.12 16.95 0.20
CA GLY A 13 4.14 16.00 -0.28
C GLY A 13 4.90 14.76 -0.73
N ARG A 14 5.17 13.90 0.27
CA ARG A 14 5.70 12.53 0.18
C ARG A 14 5.37 11.93 -1.19
N GLY A 15 6.34 11.96 -2.10
CA GLY A 15 6.26 11.16 -3.30
C GLY A 15 5.92 9.75 -2.84
N LYS A 16 4.78 9.23 -3.30
CA LYS A 16 4.59 7.79 -3.35
C LYS A 16 5.82 7.32 -4.10
N ARG A 17 6.83 6.86 -3.36
CA ARG A 17 7.99 6.18 -3.93
C ARG A 17 7.34 5.13 -4.80
N ALA A 18 7.40 5.34 -6.12
CA ALA A 18 6.87 4.41 -7.08
C ALA A 18 7.54 3.10 -6.71
N ARG A 19 6.79 2.21 -6.05
CA ARG A 19 7.26 0.88 -5.71
C ARG A 19 7.74 0.32 -7.03
N GLY A 20 8.99 -0.09 -7.08
CA GLY A 20 9.53 -0.70 -8.29
C GLY A 20 8.62 -1.87 -8.69
N PRO A 21 8.44 -2.11 -9.98
CA PRO A 21 7.64 -3.24 -10.44
C PRO A 21 8.30 -4.54 -9.93
N GLY A 22 7.79 -5.07 -8.81
CA GLY A 22 8.30 -6.28 -8.18
C GLY A 22 8.46 -6.25 -6.65
N GLU A 23 8.39 -5.09 -5.99
CA GLU A 23 8.53 -5.05 -4.52
C GLU A 23 7.16 -5.12 -3.82
N VAL A 24 6.80 -6.31 -3.34
CA VAL A 24 5.64 -6.49 -2.46
C VAL A 24 5.98 -5.81 -1.13
N GLY A 25 5.29 -4.72 -0.82
CA GLY A 25 5.56 -4.00 0.42
C GLY A 25 5.09 -4.77 1.65
N GLU A 26 5.64 -4.39 2.80
CA GLU A 26 5.28 -4.99 4.10
C GLU A 26 3.77 -4.85 4.39
N THR A 27 3.15 -3.75 3.96
CA THR A 27 1.71 -3.52 4.11
C THR A 27 0.90 -4.59 3.36
N GLU A 28 1.30 -4.94 2.14
CA GLU A 28 0.63 -5.95 1.32
C GLU A 28 0.78 -7.34 1.92
N LEU A 29 1.97 -7.69 2.41
CA LEU A 29 2.22 -8.96 3.09
C LEU A 29 1.36 -9.09 4.36
N ARG A 30 1.19 -8.00 5.12
CA ARG A 30 0.31 -7.99 6.30
C ARG A 30 -1.16 -8.16 5.92
N GLN A 31 -1.60 -7.55 4.81
CA GLN A 31 -2.96 -7.73 4.29
C GLN A 31 -3.20 -9.18 3.86
N LEU A 32 -2.27 -9.77 3.11
CA LEU A 32 -2.34 -11.18 2.71
C LEU A 32 -2.40 -12.11 3.91
N LEU A 33 -1.56 -11.87 4.93
CA LEU A 33 -1.58 -12.65 6.17
C LEU A 33 -2.94 -12.57 6.87
N GLY A 34 -3.56 -11.39 6.90
CA GLY A 34 -4.91 -11.20 7.44
C GLY A 34 -5.96 -12.02 6.69
N GLY A 35 -5.95 -11.97 5.35
CA GLY A 35 -6.85 -12.77 4.52
C GLY A 35 -6.67 -14.27 4.71
N LEU A 36 -5.43 -14.76 4.69
CA LEU A 36 -5.13 -16.18 4.90
C LEU A 36 -5.54 -16.67 6.30
N THR A 37 -5.41 -15.81 7.31
CA THR A 37 -5.87 -16.10 8.67
C THR A 37 -7.38 -16.24 8.72
N ALA A 38 -8.13 -15.33 8.08
CA ALA A 38 -9.59 -15.42 8.01
C ALA A 38 -10.07 -16.71 7.31
N VAL A 39 -9.45 -17.08 6.18
CA VAL A 39 -9.76 -18.35 5.47
C VAL A 39 -9.48 -19.56 6.35
N ARG A 40 -8.36 -19.57 7.08
CA ARG A 40 -8.06 -20.63 8.05
C ARG A 40 -9.14 -20.74 9.13
N ASP A 41 -9.63 -19.60 9.60
CA ASP A 41 -10.66 -19.52 10.65
C ASP A 41 -12.08 -19.76 10.09
N GLY A 42 -12.22 -20.01 8.77
CA GLY A 42 -13.48 -20.30 8.08
C GLY A 42 -14.28 -19.07 7.66
N ASP A 43 -13.71 -17.87 7.79
CA ASP A 43 -14.32 -16.62 7.34
C ASP A 43 -13.92 -16.27 5.90
N PHE A 44 -14.79 -16.66 4.97
CA PHE A 44 -14.69 -16.31 3.55
C PHE A 44 -15.38 -14.98 3.20
N ARG A 45 -15.93 -14.26 4.19
CA ARG A 45 -16.54 -12.93 3.97
C ARG A 45 -15.48 -11.84 3.95
N THR A 46 -14.30 -12.12 4.53
CA THR A 46 -13.13 -11.26 4.43
C THR A 46 -12.65 -11.20 2.98
N ARG A 47 -12.38 -9.98 2.50
CA ARG A 47 -11.94 -9.69 1.13
C ARG A 47 -10.56 -9.03 1.16
N LEU A 48 -9.72 -9.36 0.20
CA LEU A 48 -8.50 -8.59 -0.05
C LEU A 48 -8.82 -7.36 -0.92
N PRO A 49 -8.10 -6.23 -0.74
CA PRO A 49 -8.28 -5.04 -1.56
C PRO A 49 -7.87 -5.31 -3.01
N GLU A 50 -8.83 -5.15 -3.93
CA GLU A 50 -8.64 -5.39 -5.37
C GLU A 50 -7.84 -4.28 -6.07
N ASP A 51 -7.82 -3.08 -5.48
CA ASP A 51 -7.04 -1.93 -5.97
C ASP A 51 -5.54 -2.02 -5.62
N ALA A 52 -5.07 -3.19 -5.17
CA ALA A 52 -3.67 -3.41 -4.86
C ALA A 52 -2.85 -3.56 -6.15
N ASP A 53 -1.85 -2.71 -6.35
CA ASP A 53 -0.96 -2.81 -7.50
C ASP A 53 -0.04 -4.05 -7.43
N GLY A 54 0.25 -4.63 -8.59
CA GLY A 54 1.20 -5.75 -8.74
C GLY A 54 0.65 -7.07 -8.19
N LEU A 55 1.55 -7.90 -7.65
CA LEU A 55 1.24 -9.28 -7.26
C LEU A 55 0.12 -9.39 -6.21
N LEU A 56 -0.05 -8.39 -5.34
CA LEU A 56 -1.13 -8.43 -4.36
C LEU A 56 -2.51 -8.32 -5.03
N GLY A 57 -2.65 -7.53 -6.10
CA GLY A 57 -3.90 -7.45 -6.86
C GLY A 57 -4.22 -8.76 -7.59
N GLU A 58 -3.20 -9.41 -8.16
CA GLU A 58 -3.35 -10.74 -8.75
C GLU A 58 -3.81 -11.78 -7.71
N ILE A 59 -3.23 -11.75 -6.51
CA ILE A 59 -3.64 -12.62 -5.41
C ILE A 59 -5.07 -12.29 -4.94
N ALA A 60 -5.43 -11.00 -4.83
CA ALA A 60 -6.77 -10.57 -4.45
C ALA A 60 -7.83 -11.09 -5.43
N SER A 61 -7.54 -11.10 -6.74
CA SER A 61 -8.43 -11.64 -7.76
C SER A 61 -8.67 -13.16 -7.66
N VAL A 62 -7.74 -13.92 -7.09
CA VAL A 62 -7.89 -15.38 -6.88
C VAL A 62 -8.54 -15.68 -5.54
N PHE A 63 -8.32 -14.81 -4.55
CA PHE A 63 -8.80 -14.98 -3.19
C PHE A 63 -10.30 -14.66 -3.03
N ASN A 64 -10.80 -13.63 -3.73
CA ASN A 64 -12.18 -13.15 -3.65
C ASN A 64 -13.14 -13.91 -4.57
#